data_AF-A0A938BJ77-F1
#
_entry.id   AF-A0A938BJ77-F1
#
_cell.length_a   1.000
_cell.length_b   1.000
_cell.length_c   1.000
_cell.angle_alpha   90.00
_cell.angle_beta   90.00
_cell.angle_gamma   90.00
#
_symmetry.space_group_name_H-M   'P 1'
#
loop_
_entity.id
_entity.type
_entity.pdbx_description
1 polymer ?
#
loop_
_entity_poly.entity_id
_entity_poly.type
_entity_poly.pdbx_seq_one_letter_code
_entity_poly.pdbx_strand_id
1 'polypeptide(L)'
;MAQVSIIRHNPIAVFSNPVEVVVKDDRNQVFRMVEPSGNVGTQYPNDVGSEWFGTIENLKKGLDLCGVHWSDVYKTDVLWTTPSRDRDVCDKRKNDFNTIYGSMINAVTGGPLRSNRMARFTHPEGFPDPRALFEVQIRAIRGAHVKIGGGKIDHGYWVDHQPSGASVMHKRGDETITTLGPDLAKETEFVLEEHYAKSFAEQGIDFRKQTVWMEILVGVDDAPEKAWDRIEIVRRVFEKYFGEHRPAGLIYPVSRIPNLDGIVEPQPRVVSGDVEVIRSGYMEHGFSTWNAIRYGGVTEVMVSAVGGNEAGVILNTIDSRIKEAGGNGLKEDGIFNNAYIVTQNTSEASRTWLKTFNASFGAYYAGAAPSARTGQFMGGIQQKEFDCGVSNRSIFAR
;
A
#
# COMPACT_ATOMS: atom_id res chain seq x y z
N MET A 1 -6.15 -21.51 21.26
CA MET A 1 -7.15 -20.47 21.00
C MET A 1 -6.40 -19.23 20.61
N ALA A 2 -6.63 -18.81 19.37
CA ALA A 2 -6.07 -17.59 18.82
C ALA A 2 -6.57 -16.36 19.59
N GLN A 3 -5.74 -15.34 19.63
CA GLN A 3 -6.03 -14.05 20.25
C GLN A 3 -5.40 -12.95 19.40
N VAL A 4 -6.16 -11.88 19.21
CA VAL A 4 -5.71 -10.66 18.53
C VAL A 4 -5.95 -9.50 19.47
N SER A 5 -4.93 -8.68 19.69
CA SER A 5 -5.02 -7.44 20.47
C SER A 5 -4.56 -6.27 19.61
N ILE A 6 -5.46 -5.32 19.35
CA ILE A 6 -5.17 -4.11 18.59
C ILE A 6 -4.99 -2.95 19.58
N ILE A 7 -3.82 -2.31 19.54
CA ILE A 7 -3.46 -1.18 20.39
C ILE A 7 -3.26 0.03 19.48
N ARG A 8 -4.05 1.08 19.72
CA ARG A 8 -4.02 2.33 18.95
C ARG A 8 -3.35 3.40 19.78
N HIS A 9 -2.12 3.75 19.43
CA HIS A 9 -1.33 4.72 20.16
C HIS A 9 -1.65 6.15 19.69
N ASN A 10 -1.67 7.10 20.63
CA ASN A 10 -1.91 8.53 20.38
C ASN A 10 -3.08 8.82 19.41
N PRO A 11 -4.27 8.24 19.62
CA PRO A 11 -5.37 8.43 18.69
C PRO A 11 -5.86 9.88 18.71
N ILE A 12 -6.15 10.41 17.53
CA ILE A 12 -6.97 11.61 17.35
C ILE A 12 -8.17 11.29 16.46
N ALA A 13 -8.96 12.29 16.08
CA ALA A 13 -10.17 12.11 15.28
C ALA A 13 -9.99 11.30 13.98
N VAL A 14 -8.83 11.42 13.31
CA VAL A 14 -8.62 10.84 11.97
C VAL A 14 -7.43 9.91 11.85
N PHE A 15 -6.59 9.78 12.87
CA PHE A 15 -5.40 8.93 12.85
C PHE A 15 -5.12 8.31 14.22
N SER A 16 -4.42 7.18 14.19
CA SER A 16 -3.68 6.61 15.33
C SER A 16 -2.25 6.34 14.87
N ASN A 17 -1.26 6.60 15.73
CA ASN A 17 0.13 6.41 15.35
C ASN A 17 1.04 6.01 16.53
N PRO A 18 1.70 4.85 16.45
CA PRO A 18 1.42 3.73 15.53
C PRO A 18 0.14 2.96 15.91
N VAL A 19 -0.31 2.06 15.04
CA VAL A 19 -1.19 0.95 15.44
C VAL A 19 -0.35 -0.31 15.57
N GLU A 20 -0.59 -1.03 16.65
CA GLU A 20 0.11 -2.24 17.03
C GLU A 20 -0.87 -3.39 17.15
N VAL A 21 -0.49 -4.54 16.62
CA VAL A 21 -1.30 -5.76 16.64
C VAL A 21 -0.48 -6.87 17.23
N VAL A 22 -0.92 -7.42 18.36
CA VAL A 22 -0.33 -8.62 18.95
C VAL A 22 -1.22 -9.80 18.58
N VAL A 23 -0.62 -10.76 17.89
CA VAL A 23 -1.28 -11.98 17.47
C VAL A 23 -0.67 -13.15 18.23
N LYS A 24 -1.53 -13.94 18.86
CA LYS A 24 -1.23 -15.28 19.34
C LYS A 24 -2.10 -16.25 18.53
N ASP A 25 -1.51 -17.16 17.78
CA ASP A 25 -2.28 -18.11 16.98
C ASP A 25 -2.61 -19.40 17.76
N ASP A 26 -3.36 -20.31 17.15
CA ASP A 26 -3.69 -21.63 17.71
C ASP A 26 -2.49 -22.57 17.85
N ARG A 27 -1.39 -22.30 17.15
CA ARG A 27 -0.12 -23.00 17.27
C ARG A 27 0.74 -22.42 18.41
N ASN A 28 0.18 -21.49 19.19
CA ASN A 28 0.83 -20.79 20.29
C ASN A 28 2.05 -19.96 19.83
N GLN A 29 2.15 -19.64 18.54
CA GLN A 29 3.10 -18.66 18.04
C GLN A 29 2.60 -17.25 18.38
N VAL A 30 3.54 -16.39 18.77
CA VAL A 30 3.25 -14.98 19.06
C VAL A 30 4.08 -14.11 18.13
N PHE A 31 3.41 -13.19 17.46
CA PHE A 31 4.06 -12.15 16.69
C PHE A 31 3.33 -10.82 16.87
N ARG A 32 4.08 -9.74 16.64
CA ARG A 32 3.65 -8.36 16.76
C ARG A 32 3.81 -7.70 15.41
N MET A 33 2.75 -7.08 14.90
CA MET A 33 2.79 -6.21 13.74
C MET A 33 2.66 -4.76 14.18
N VAL A 34 3.39 -3.86 13.53
CA VAL A 34 3.37 -2.43 13.83
C VAL A 34 3.22 -1.67 12.53
N GLU A 35 2.19 -0.83 12.47
CA GLU A 35 1.88 0.04 11.33
C GLU A 35 1.85 1.50 11.79
N PRO A 36 2.99 2.20 11.72
CA PRO A 36 3.01 3.65 11.81
C PRO A 36 2.24 4.27 10.64
N SER A 37 1.59 5.40 10.89
CA SER A 37 1.03 6.22 9.81
C SER A 37 2.17 6.84 8.98
N GLY A 38 1.89 7.16 7.71
CA GLY A 38 2.85 7.83 6.82
C GLY A 38 3.45 9.09 7.44
N ASN A 39 4.75 9.29 7.23
CA ASN A 39 5.49 10.37 7.87
C ASN A 39 6.25 11.23 6.84
N VAL A 40 6.33 12.52 7.13
CA VAL A 40 7.04 13.54 6.34
C VAL A 40 8.02 14.29 7.24
N GLY A 41 9.09 14.83 6.65
CA GLY A 41 10.17 15.51 7.37
C GLY A 41 10.12 17.04 7.32
N THR A 42 8.98 17.66 7.03
CA THR A 42 8.88 19.11 6.67
C THR A 42 9.18 20.10 7.80
N GLN A 43 9.41 19.61 9.02
CA GLN A 43 9.94 20.39 10.13
C GLN A 43 11.45 20.67 10.03
N TYR A 44 12.14 20.00 9.10
CA TYR A 44 13.56 20.19 8.80
C TYR A 44 13.74 21.01 7.51
N PRO A 45 14.98 21.48 7.20
CA PRO A 45 15.26 22.13 5.92
C PRO A 45 14.74 21.32 4.73
N ASN A 46 14.27 22.03 3.70
CA ASN A 46 13.68 21.42 2.51
C ASN A 46 14.78 20.91 1.55
N ASP A 47 15.48 19.87 2.01
CA ASP A 47 16.42 19.07 1.24
C ASP A 47 16.22 17.59 1.59
N VAL A 48 16.61 16.72 0.65
CA VAL A 48 16.31 15.30 0.75
C VAL A 48 16.95 14.64 1.98
N GLY A 49 18.12 15.11 2.41
CA GLY A 49 18.82 14.56 3.59
C GLY A 49 18.15 14.96 4.90
N SER A 50 17.84 16.25 5.03
CA SER A 50 17.15 16.81 6.19
C SER A 50 15.76 16.21 6.39
N GLU A 51 14.95 16.10 5.34
CA GLU A 51 13.63 15.47 5.44
C GLU A 51 13.73 13.97 5.78
N TRP A 52 14.73 13.27 5.26
CA TRP A 52 14.97 11.86 5.60
C TRP A 52 15.33 11.68 7.07
N PHE A 53 16.23 12.52 7.59
CA PHE A 53 16.60 12.51 9.00
C PHE A 53 15.35 12.67 9.89
N GLY A 54 14.53 13.68 9.60
CA GLY A 54 13.29 13.90 10.34
C GLY A 54 12.29 12.76 10.26
N THR A 55 12.13 12.21 9.06
CA THR A 55 11.21 11.08 8.81
C THR A 55 11.66 9.84 9.59
N ILE A 56 12.95 9.53 9.58
CA ILE A 56 13.53 8.40 10.32
C ILE A 56 13.34 8.56 11.83
N GLU A 57 13.64 9.75 12.37
CA GLU A 57 13.51 10.03 13.80
C GLU A 57 12.05 9.87 14.27
N ASN A 58 11.10 10.35 13.46
CA ASN A 58 9.67 10.23 13.77
C ASN A 58 9.19 8.77 13.71
N LEU A 59 9.58 8.03 12.67
CA LEU A 59 9.22 6.62 12.52
C LEU A 59 9.87 5.76 13.60
N LYS A 60 11.13 6.06 13.96
CA LYS A 60 11.87 5.38 15.03
C LYS A 60 11.14 5.48 16.37
N LYS A 61 10.62 6.65 16.74
CA LYS A 61 9.83 6.82 17.97
C LYS A 61 8.60 5.91 18.01
N GLY A 62 7.91 5.76 16.87
CA GLY A 62 6.79 4.83 16.75
C GLY A 62 7.20 3.37 16.89
N LEU A 63 8.29 2.97 16.24
CA LEU A 63 8.84 1.61 16.36
C LEU A 63 9.25 1.28 17.80
N ASP A 64 10.01 2.19 18.44
CA ASP A 64 10.51 2.01 19.81
C ASP A 64 9.36 1.94 20.83
N LEU A 65 8.28 2.72 20.64
CA LEU A 65 7.07 2.66 21.48
C LEU A 65 6.42 1.26 21.48
N CYS A 66 6.48 0.57 20.35
CA CYS A 66 5.95 -0.79 20.18
C CYS A 66 6.99 -1.90 20.41
N GLY A 67 8.20 -1.54 20.88
CA GLY A 67 9.27 -2.51 21.15
C GLY A 67 9.78 -3.24 19.90
N VAL A 68 9.71 -2.60 18.73
CA VAL A 68 10.28 -3.09 17.47
C VAL A 68 11.39 -2.16 16.99
N HIS A 69 12.21 -2.62 16.05
CA HIS A 69 13.34 -1.87 15.51
C HIS A 69 13.26 -1.74 14.00
N TRP A 70 14.09 -0.86 13.42
CA TRP A 70 14.22 -0.73 11.97
C TRP A 70 14.61 -2.06 11.27
N SER A 71 15.31 -2.95 11.97
CA SER A 71 15.62 -4.29 11.49
C SER A 71 14.42 -5.22 11.35
N ASP A 72 13.28 -4.86 11.95
CA ASP A 72 12.00 -5.58 11.90
C ASP A 72 11.07 -5.03 10.80
N VAL A 73 11.48 -3.97 10.10
CA VAL A 73 10.72 -3.36 9.00
C VAL A 73 10.81 -4.26 7.76
N TYR A 74 9.66 -4.74 7.29
CA TYR A 74 9.55 -5.64 6.13
C TYR A 74 9.02 -4.93 4.88
N LYS A 75 8.41 -3.76 5.03
CA LYS A 75 7.93 -2.94 3.91
C LYS A 75 8.20 -1.47 4.14
N THR A 76 8.68 -0.79 3.10
CA THR A 76 8.89 0.65 3.06
C THR A 76 8.31 1.21 1.77
N ASP A 77 7.26 2.03 1.88
CA ASP A 77 6.67 2.72 0.74
C ASP A 77 7.11 4.18 0.75
N VAL A 78 7.70 4.62 -0.36
CA VAL A 78 8.19 6.00 -0.55
C VAL A 78 7.31 6.67 -1.61
N LEU A 79 6.57 7.67 -1.19
CA LEU A 79 5.77 8.50 -2.08
C LEU A 79 6.58 9.76 -2.30
N TRP A 80 7.02 10.07 -3.52
CA TRP A 80 7.70 11.33 -3.82
C TRP A 80 6.71 12.36 -4.35
N THR A 81 6.84 13.59 -3.87
CA THR A 81 6.14 14.73 -4.49
C THR A 81 6.71 14.93 -5.89
N THR A 82 5.86 14.94 -6.91
CA THR A 82 6.29 15.23 -8.29
C THR A 82 6.82 16.66 -8.36
N PRO A 83 8.13 16.87 -8.59
CA PRO A 83 8.72 18.20 -8.57
C PRO A 83 8.39 19.04 -9.81
N SER A 84 8.07 18.39 -10.94
CA SER A 84 7.76 19.02 -12.22
C SER A 84 7.10 17.99 -13.15
N ARG A 85 6.46 18.46 -14.22
CA ARG A 85 6.07 17.59 -15.36
C ARG A 85 7.28 17.13 -16.18
N ASP A 86 8.43 17.79 -16.01
CA ASP A 86 9.67 17.43 -16.69
C ASP A 86 10.24 16.13 -16.12
N ARG A 87 10.43 15.16 -17.03
CA ARG A 87 10.96 13.84 -16.75
C ARG A 87 12.35 13.89 -16.11
N ASP A 88 13.22 14.78 -16.59
CA ASP A 88 14.61 14.85 -16.12
C ASP A 88 14.68 15.38 -14.69
N VAL A 89 13.76 16.28 -14.32
CA VAL A 89 13.66 16.81 -12.94
C VAL A 89 13.20 15.73 -11.96
N CYS A 90 12.22 14.92 -12.36
CA CYS A 90 11.79 13.75 -11.59
C CYS A 90 12.91 12.71 -11.43
N ASP A 91 13.64 12.42 -12.52
CA ASP A 91 14.77 11.47 -12.46
C ASP A 91 15.89 12.00 -11.57
N LYS A 92 16.19 13.30 -11.63
CA LYS A 92 17.12 13.93 -10.70
C LYS A 92 16.67 13.76 -9.25
N ARG A 93 15.40 14.03 -8.92
CA ARG A 93 14.86 13.85 -7.56
C ARG A 93 15.00 12.41 -7.06
N LYS A 94 14.67 11.44 -7.90
CA LYS A 94 14.84 10.01 -7.61
C LYS A 94 16.30 9.67 -7.32
N ASN A 95 17.21 10.16 -8.15
CA ASN A 95 18.64 9.89 -8.01
C ASN A 95 19.22 10.55 -6.76
N ASP A 96 18.90 11.82 -6.48
CA ASP A 96 19.32 12.53 -5.27
C ASP A 96 18.88 11.77 -4.01
N PHE A 97 17.64 11.25 -4.00
CA PHE A 97 17.14 10.42 -2.92
C PHE A 97 17.90 9.10 -2.79
N ASN A 98 18.10 8.40 -3.90
CA ASN A 98 18.79 7.11 -3.91
C ASN A 98 20.26 7.21 -3.47
N THR A 99 20.92 8.34 -3.73
CA THR A 99 22.30 8.59 -3.29
C THR A 99 22.46 8.53 -1.78
N ILE A 100 21.45 8.97 -1.01
CA ILE A 100 21.53 8.99 0.45
C ILE A 100 20.76 7.85 1.13
N TYR A 101 19.76 7.28 0.46
CA TYR A 101 18.85 6.29 1.03
C TYR A 101 19.59 5.12 1.68
N GLY A 102 20.53 4.51 0.96
CA GLY A 102 21.27 3.35 1.47
C GLY A 102 22.05 3.68 2.75
N SER A 103 22.74 4.81 2.79
CA SER A 103 23.50 5.26 3.96
C SER A 103 22.60 5.56 5.16
N MET A 104 21.49 6.27 4.93
CA MET A 104 20.52 6.61 5.99
C MET A 104 19.88 5.36 6.59
N ILE A 105 19.50 4.41 5.75
CA ILE A 105 18.90 3.16 6.21
C ILE A 105 19.94 2.31 6.97
N ASN A 106 21.15 2.13 6.42
CA ASN A 106 22.20 1.37 7.09
C ASN A 106 22.51 1.91 8.49
N ALA A 107 22.43 3.23 8.68
CA ALA A 107 22.67 3.87 9.98
C ALA A 107 21.64 3.45 11.05
N VAL A 108 20.39 3.17 10.67
CA VAL A 108 19.33 2.82 11.63
C VAL A 108 19.05 1.33 11.74
N THR A 109 19.40 0.54 10.73
CA THR A 109 19.26 -0.92 10.74
C THR A 109 20.51 -1.64 11.25
N GLY A 110 21.69 -0.98 11.22
CA GLY A 110 22.97 -1.61 11.54
C GLY A 110 23.42 -2.67 10.52
N GLY A 111 22.82 -2.69 9.32
CA GLY A 111 23.06 -3.68 8.26
C GLY A 111 22.11 -3.49 7.06
N PRO A 112 22.16 -4.35 6.04
CA PRO A 112 21.30 -4.19 4.87
C PRO A 112 19.81 -4.29 5.25
N LEU A 113 19.00 -3.42 4.65
CA LEU A 113 17.55 -3.41 4.82
C LEU A 113 16.94 -4.74 4.39
N ARG A 114 16.06 -5.30 5.22
CA ARG A 114 15.29 -6.51 4.89
C ARG A 114 13.95 -6.20 4.24
N SER A 115 13.54 -4.93 4.31
CA SER A 115 12.29 -4.45 3.76
C SER A 115 12.33 -4.44 2.24
N ASN A 116 11.21 -4.83 1.65
CA ASN A 116 10.94 -4.48 0.27
C ASN A 116 10.59 -2.97 0.17
N ARG A 117 11.11 -2.31 -0.87
CA ARG A 117 10.86 -0.90 -1.12
C ARG A 117 9.92 -0.75 -2.31
N MET A 118 8.86 0.00 -2.11
CA MET A 118 8.01 0.49 -3.20
C MET A 118 8.18 2.00 -3.31
N ALA A 119 8.24 2.53 -4.53
CA ALA A 119 8.34 3.97 -4.72
C ALA A 119 7.44 4.44 -5.85
N ARG A 120 6.84 5.62 -5.70
CA ARG A 120 6.01 6.25 -6.73
C ARG A 120 6.12 7.76 -6.68
N PHE A 121 5.96 8.43 -7.82
CA PHE A 121 5.71 9.86 -7.84
C PHE A 121 4.20 10.12 -7.74
N THR A 122 3.81 10.89 -6.74
CA THR A 122 2.43 11.36 -6.57
C THR A 122 2.32 12.80 -7.09
N HIS A 123 1.11 13.25 -7.39
CA HIS A 123 0.88 14.61 -7.89
C HIS A 123 1.43 15.64 -6.89
N PRO A 124 1.87 16.84 -7.31
CA PRO A 124 2.36 17.85 -6.36
C PRO A 124 1.26 18.34 -5.40
N GLU A 125 0.01 18.35 -5.85
CA GLU A 125 -1.18 18.54 -5.01
C GLU A 125 -1.47 17.31 -4.11
N GLY A 126 -0.67 16.25 -4.28
CA GLY A 126 -0.65 14.92 -3.68
C GLY A 126 -0.38 14.87 -2.18
N PHE A 127 0.21 15.93 -1.63
CA PHE A 127 0.82 15.91 -0.32
C PHE A 127 0.04 16.69 0.74
N PRO A 128 -0.12 16.12 1.96
CA PRO A 128 -0.69 16.84 3.10
C PRO A 128 0.04 18.17 3.40
N ASP A 129 1.36 18.21 3.21
CA ASP A 129 2.19 19.42 3.21
C ASP A 129 2.86 19.58 1.83
N PRO A 130 2.49 20.58 1.01
CA PRO A 130 3.07 20.77 -0.32
C PRO A 130 4.57 21.10 -0.30
N ARG A 131 5.15 21.33 0.88
CA ARG A 131 6.59 21.51 1.05
C ARG A 131 7.34 20.18 1.14
N ALA A 132 6.66 19.10 1.51
CA ALA A 132 7.26 17.78 1.61
C ALA A 132 7.84 17.35 0.27
N LEU A 133 9.02 16.76 0.32
CA LEU A 133 9.65 16.13 -0.84
C LEU A 133 9.19 14.69 -1.02
N PHE A 134 8.82 14.04 0.08
CA PHE A 134 8.29 12.70 0.12
C PHE A 134 7.57 12.38 1.43
N GLU A 135 6.82 11.28 1.40
CA GLU A 135 6.27 10.60 2.55
C GLU A 135 6.83 9.19 2.59
N VAL A 136 7.15 8.70 3.79
CA VAL A 136 7.55 7.32 4.02
C VAL A 136 6.52 6.63 4.89
N GLN A 137 6.03 5.48 4.40
CA GLN A 137 5.20 4.55 5.15
C GLN A 137 6.03 3.29 5.40
N ILE A 138 5.99 2.76 6.63
CA ILE A 138 6.69 1.51 6.96
C ILE A 138 5.75 0.53 7.62
N ARG A 139 6.07 -0.76 7.50
CA ARG A 139 5.43 -1.82 8.27
C ARG A 139 6.49 -2.71 8.88
N ALA A 140 6.33 -3.01 10.17
CA ALA A 140 7.24 -3.85 10.92
C ALA A 140 6.54 -5.09 11.48
N ILE A 141 7.31 -6.16 11.63
CA ILE A 141 6.83 -7.39 12.27
C ILE A 141 7.95 -8.05 13.08
N ARG A 142 7.62 -8.52 14.27
CA ARG A 142 8.54 -9.21 15.17
C ARG A 142 7.88 -10.41 15.81
N GLY A 143 8.58 -11.54 15.84
CA GLY A 143 8.13 -12.77 16.50
C GLY A 143 9.23 -13.82 16.51
N ALA A 144 9.19 -14.77 17.45
CA ALA A 144 10.25 -15.78 17.61
C ALA A 144 10.43 -16.67 16.36
N HIS A 145 9.35 -16.88 15.61
CA HIS A 145 9.32 -17.71 14.40
C HIS A 145 9.20 -16.90 13.11
N VAL A 146 9.21 -15.57 13.21
CA VAL A 146 9.06 -14.69 12.05
C VAL A 146 10.42 -14.37 11.45
N LYS A 147 10.57 -14.59 10.14
CA LYS A 147 11.73 -14.14 9.36
C LYS A 147 11.27 -13.21 8.25
N ILE A 148 12.00 -12.13 8.05
CA ILE A 148 11.74 -11.17 6.98
C ILE A 148 12.94 -11.03 6.05
N GLY A 149 12.67 -10.83 4.77
CA GLY A 149 13.70 -10.56 3.77
C GLY A 149 13.24 -10.86 2.35
N GLY A 150 13.79 -10.14 1.37
CA GLY A 150 13.54 -10.39 -0.06
C GLY A 150 12.06 -10.25 -0.46
N GLY A 151 11.31 -9.37 0.20
CA GLY A 151 9.87 -9.23 -0.02
C GLY A 151 9.04 -10.40 0.52
N LYS A 152 9.52 -11.08 1.57
CA LYS A 152 8.80 -12.19 2.22
C LYS A 152 8.76 -12.00 3.72
N ILE A 153 7.66 -12.46 4.32
CA ILE A 153 7.49 -12.68 5.75
C ILE A 153 7.18 -14.17 5.92
N ASP A 154 8.13 -14.91 6.47
CA ASP A 154 7.96 -16.33 6.79
C ASP A 154 7.52 -16.45 8.24
N HIS A 155 6.30 -16.91 8.46
CA HIS A 155 5.71 -17.18 9.78
C HIS A 155 6.01 -18.61 10.26
N GLY A 156 6.86 -19.36 9.56
CA GLY A 156 7.29 -20.72 9.88
C GLY A 156 6.38 -21.83 9.36
N TYR A 157 5.08 -21.56 9.16
CA TYR A 157 4.13 -22.52 8.57
C TYR A 157 3.34 -21.96 7.37
N TRP A 158 3.38 -20.65 7.19
CA TRP A 158 2.90 -19.97 5.99
C TRP A 158 3.80 -18.78 5.70
N VAL A 159 3.74 -18.28 4.47
CA VAL A 159 4.58 -17.20 3.97
C VAL A 159 3.71 -16.14 3.32
N ASP A 160 3.93 -14.89 3.71
CA ASP A 160 3.39 -13.69 3.08
C ASP A 160 4.45 -13.12 2.11
N HIS A 161 4.19 -13.22 0.82
CA HIS A 161 5.03 -12.67 -0.23
C HIS A 161 4.50 -11.30 -0.64
N GLN A 162 5.32 -10.28 -0.41
CA GLN A 162 5.10 -8.89 -0.80
C GLN A 162 6.28 -8.44 -1.65
N PRO A 163 6.41 -8.94 -2.90
CA PRO A 163 7.48 -8.55 -3.81
C PRO A 163 7.43 -7.05 -4.12
N SER A 164 8.55 -6.46 -4.55
CA SER A 164 8.54 -5.07 -5.05
C SER A 164 7.55 -4.97 -6.19
N GLY A 165 6.87 -3.83 -6.29
CA GLY A 165 6.19 -3.48 -7.52
C GLY A 165 7.13 -3.66 -8.71
N ALA A 166 6.64 -4.32 -9.75
CA ALA A 166 7.38 -4.61 -10.95
C ALA A 166 6.76 -3.85 -12.11
N SER A 167 7.61 -3.14 -12.85
CA SER A 167 7.36 -2.70 -14.21
C SER A 167 8.09 -3.65 -15.17
N VAL A 168 7.97 -3.42 -16.48
CA VAL A 168 8.70 -4.25 -17.45
C VAL A 168 10.20 -4.19 -17.18
N MET A 169 10.80 -5.35 -17.05
CA MET A 169 12.25 -5.56 -16.98
C MET A 169 12.62 -6.77 -17.82
N HIS A 170 12.73 -6.60 -19.13
CA HIS A 170 12.98 -7.70 -20.04
C HIS A 170 14.32 -7.53 -20.78
N LYS A 171 14.85 -8.62 -21.35
CA LYS A 171 15.99 -8.55 -22.27
C LYS A 171 15.51 -8.70 -23.70
N ARG A 172 15.79 -7.71 -24.55
CA ARG A 172 15.62 -7.79 -26.00
C ARG A 172 17.01 -7.93 -26.64
N GLY A 173 17.44 -9.18 -26.84
CA GLY A 173 18.84 -9.48 -27.13
C GLY A 173 19.69 -9.19 -25.88
N ASP A 174 20.74 -8.39 -26.04
CA ASP A 174 21.61 -7.97 -24.92
C ASP A 174 21.12 -6.70 -24.21
N GLU A 175 20.12 -6.01 -24.76
CA GLU A 175 19.55 -4.78 -24.20
C GLU A 175 18.49 -5.08 -23.15
N THR A 176 18.62 -4.50 -21.96
CA THR A 176 17.50 -4.46 -21.00
C THR A 176 16.50 -3.40 -21.45
N ILE A 177 15.28 -3.84 -21.76
CA ILE A 177 14.14 -2.96 -22.05
C ILE A 177 13.24 -2.84 -20.83
N THR A 178 12.68 -1.65 -20.68
CA THR A 178 11.96 -1.17 -19.50
C THR A 178 10.50 -0.84 -19.80
N THR A 179 10.10 -0.95 -21.06
CA THR A 179 8.72 -0.82 -21.53
C THR A 179 8.56 -1.64 -22.81
N LEU A 180 7.34 -2.15 -23.06
CA LEU A 180 6.97 -2.74 -24.36
C LEU A 180 6.46 -1.68 -25.37
N GLY A 181 6.54 -0.40 -25.00
CA GLY A 181 6.03 0.73 -25.77
C GLY A 181 4.60 1.10 -25.36
N PRO A 182 3.82 1.74 -26.25
CA PRO A 182 2.52 2.31 -25.90
C PRO A 182 1.41 1.27 -25.71
N ASP A 183 1.67 -0.02 -25.98
CA ASP A 183 0.69 -1.10 -25.83
C ASP A 183 0.57 -1.52 -24.36
N LEU A 184 -0.18 -0.70 -23.62
CA LEU A 184 -0.44 -0.88 -22.19
C LEU A 184 -1.05 -2.25 -21.86
N ALA A 185 -1.85 -2.82 -22.76
CA ALA A 185 -2.47 -4.12 -22.53
C ALA A 185 -1.41 -5.23 -22.52
N LYS A 186 -0.55 -5.27 -23.55
CA LYS A 186 0.56 -6.23 -23.60
C LYS A 186 1.56 -6.01 -22.48
N GLU A 187 1.84 -4.76 -22.13
CA GLU A 187 2.71 -4.44 -21.01
C GLU A 187 2.18 -5.00 -19.69
N THR A 188 0.87 -4.82 -19.43
CA THR A 188 0.22 -5.36 -18.23
C THR A 188 0.23 -6.90 -18.23
N GLU A 189 -0.10 -7.55 -19.35
CA GLU A 189 -0.06 -9.01 -19.48
C GLU A 189 1.35 -9.55 -19.23
N PHE A 190 2.36 -8.90 -19.82
CA PHE A 190 3.75 -9.26 -19.65
C PHE A 190 4.18 -9.20 -18.19
N VAL A 191 3.87 -8.10 -17.48
CA VAL A 191 4.26 -7.97 -16.07
C VAL A 191 3.59 -9.05 -15.20
N LEU A 192 2.29 -9.28 -15.38
CA LEU A 192 1.58 -10.29 -14.60
C LEU A 192 2.12 -11.70 -14.84
N GLU A 193 2.43 -12.05 -16.09
CA GLU A 193 2.86 -13.40 -16.44
C GLU A 193 4.37 -13.62 -16.25
N GLU A 194 5.19 -12.76 -16.84
CA GLU A 194 6.64 -12.96 -16.91
C GLU A 194 7.34 -12.59 -15.61
N HIS A 195 6.93 -11.50 -14.94
CA HIS A 195 7.58 -11.07 -13.70
C HIS A 195 7.05 -11.79 -12.46
N TYR A 196 5.74 -12.05 -12.42
CA TYR A 196 5.13 -12.65 -11.25
C TYR A 196 4.82 -14.12 -11.44
N ALA A 197 3.94 -14.49 -12.38
CA ALA A 197 3.42 -15.85 -12.44
C ALA A 197 4.52 -16.91 -12.62
N LYS A 198 5.48 -16.70 -13.54
CA LYS A 198 6.60 -17.63 -13.73
C LYS A 198 7.49 -17.74 -12.50
N SER A 199 7.87 -16.61 -11.90
CA SER A 199 8.71 -16.57 -10.69
C SER A 199 8.05 -17.25 -9.48
N PHE A 200 6.73 -17.12 -9.34
CA PHE A 200 5.98 -17.83 -8.30
C PHE A 200 5.77 -19.32 -8.64
N ALA A 201 5.55 -19.67 -9.91
CA ALA A 201 5.41 -21.05 -10.34
C ALA A 201 6.68 -21.88 -10.08
N GLU A 202 7.87 -21.31 -10.23
CA GLU A 202 9.14 -21.93 -9.84
C GLU A 202 9.21 -22.32 -8.35
N GLN A 203 8.41 -21.67 -7.51
CA GLN A 203 8.28 -21.93 -6.09
C GLN A 203 7.05 -22.80 -5.76
N GLY A 204 6.35 -23.32 -6.78
CA GLY A 204 5.12 -24.10 -6.62
C GLY A 204 3.90 -23.27 -6.19
N ILE A 205 3.92 -21.96 -6.44
CA ILE A 205 2.86 -21.02 -6.05
C ILE A 205 2.03 -20.65 -7.28
N ASP A 206 0.72 -20.88 -7.22
CA ASP A 206 -0.25 -20.41 -8.21
C ASP A 206 -0.54 -18.94 -7.95
N PHE A 207 0.15 -18.06 -8.68
CA PHE A 207 0.03 -16.61 -8.53
C PHE A 207 -1.42 -16.13 -8.56
N ARG A 208 -2.27 -16.67 -9.44
CA ARG A 208 -3.66 -16.21 -9.59
C ARG A 208 -4.50 -16.57 -8.37
N LYS A 209 -4.39 -17.82 -7.92
CA LYS A 209 -5.18 -18.32 -6.78
C LYS A 209 -4.67 -17.85 -5.43
N GLN A 210 -3.38 -17.57 -5.33
CA GLN A 210 -2.74 -17.22 -4.07
C GLN A 210 -2.52 -15.71 -3.89
N THR A 211 -2.77 -14.89 -4.92
CA THR A 211 -2.83 -13.44 -4.75
C THR A 211 -4.08 -13.05 -3.97
N VAL A 212 -3.90 -12.31 -2.89
CA VAL A 212 -4.97 -11.89 -1.98
C VAL A 212 -5.22 -10.38 -2.03
N TRP A 213 -4.21 -9.62 -2.42
CA TRP A 213 -4.29 -8.18 -2.62
C TRP A 213 -3.55 -7.77 -3.89
N MET A 214 -4.07 -6.79 -4.62
CA MET A 214 -3.38 -6.16 -5.74
C MET A 214 -3.56 -4.64 -5.70
N GLU A 215 -2.46 -3.90 -5.60
CA GLU A 215 -2.45 -2.46 -5.87
C GLU A 215 -1.86 -2.21 -7.26
N ILE A 216 -2.56 -1.47 -8.12
CA ILE A 216 -2.12 -1.22 -9.50
C ILE A 216 -1.91 0.28 -9.71
N LEU A 217 -0.66 0.65 -9.98
CA LEU A 217 -0.29 2.01 -10.34
C LEU A 217 -0.32 2.15 -11.87
N VAL A 218 -0.91 3.24 -12.36
CA VAL A 218 -0.93 3.56 -13.80
C VAL A 218 -0.23 4.89 -14.02
N GLY A 219 0.90 4.90 -14.73
CA GLY A 219 1.62 6.12 -15.05
C GLY A 219 0.85 6.96 -16.06
N VAL A 220 0.79 8.28 -15.85
CA VAL A 220 0.02 9.20 -16.72
C VAL A 220 0.73 10.52 -17.03
N ASP A 221 2.00 10.71 -16.63
CA ASP A 221 2.75 11.95 -16.88
C ASP A 221 2.88 12.31 -18.36
N ASP A 222 3.08 11.31 -19.22
CA ASP A 222 3.22 11.50 -20.67
C ASP A 222 1.90 11.82 -21.37
N ALA A 223 0.76 11.41 -20.80
CA ALA A 223 -0.57 11.67 -21.36
C ALA A 223 -1.66 11.72 -20.26
N PRO A 224 -1.72 12.78 -19.44
CA PRO A 224 -2.66 12.89 -18.32
C PRO A 224 -4.12 12.78 -18.73
N GLU A 225 -4.46 13.26 -19.93
CA GLU A 225 -5.80 13.20 -20.51
C GLU A 225 -6.27 11.76 -20.79
N LYS A 226 -5.35 10.80 -20.90
CA LYS A 226 -5.64 9.38 -21.14
C LYS A 226 -5.73 8.54 -19.87
N ALA A 227 -5.64 9.15 -18.68
CA ALA A 227 -5.61 8.44 -17.40
C ALA A 227 -6.73 7.38 -17.27
N TRP A 228 -7.97 7.75 -17.61
CA TRP A 228 -9.13 6.87 -17.48
C TRP A 228 -9.18 5.77 -18.53
N ASP A 229 -8.79 6.08 -19.78
CA ASP A 229 -8.67 5.07 -20.84
C ASP A 229 -7.61 4.03 -20.47
N ARG A 230 -6.47 4.47 -19.91
CA ARG A 230 -5.41 3.58 -19.44
C ARG A 230 -5.87 2.68 -18.30
N ILE A 231 -6.54 3.25 -17.29
CA ILE A 231 -7.11 2.48 -16.17
C ILE A 231 -8.08 1.41 -16.68
N GLU A 232 -8.94 1.75 -17.64
CA GLU A 232 -9.92 0.81 -18.19
C GLU A 232 -9.25 -0.31 -19.01
N ILE A 233 -8.21 -0.01 -19.79
CA ILE A 233 -7.40 -1.03 -20.50
C ILE A 233 -6.79 -2.01 -19.49
N VAL A 234 -6.12 -1.49 -18.46
CA VAL A 234 -5.46 -2.29 -17.42
C VAL A 234 -6.49 -3.13 -16.67
N ARG A 235 -7.65 -2.56 -16.32
CA ARG A 235 -8.75 -3.27 -15.66
C ARG A 235 -9.21 -4.47 -16.49
N ARG A 236 -9.45 -4.30 -17.80
CA ARG A 236 -9.89 -5.40 -18.67
C ARG A 236 -8.88 -6.53 -18.75
N VAL A 237 -7.60 -6.19 -18.87
CA VAL A 237 -6.51 -7.19 -18.83
C VAL A 237 -6.51 -7.93 -17.50
N PHE A 238 -6.57 -7.19 -16.40
CA PHE A 238 -6.57 -7.74 -15.05
C PHE A 238 -7.76 -8.68 -14.80
N GLU A 239 -8.97 -8.27 -15.20
CA GLU A 239 -10.19 -9.06 -15.10
C GLU A 239 -10.09 -10.35 -15.91
N LYS A 240 -9.60 -10.28 -17.15
CA LYS A 240 -9.38 -11.46 -18.00
C LYS A 240 -8.32 -12.39 -17.42
N TYR A 241 -7.24 -11.83 -16.87
CA TYR A 241 -6.11 -12.58 -16.34
C TYR A 241 -6.49 -13.39 -15.09
N PHE A 242 -7.12 -12.72 -14.10
CA PHE A 242 -7.48 -13.35 -12.82
C PHE A 242 -8.83 -14.07 -12.86
N GLY A 243 -9.76 -13.68 -13.74
CA GLY A 243 -11.08 -14.30 -13.84
C GLY A 243 -11.86 -14.25 -12.53
N GLU A 244 -12.29 -15.40 -12.03
CA GLU A 244 -13.00 -15.53 -10.75
C GLU A 244 -12.08 -15.39 -9.53
N HIS A 245 -10.76 -15.49 -9.70
CA HIS A 245 -9.79 -15.43 -8.60
C HIS A 245 -9.30 -14.02 -8.28
N ARG A 246 -9.92 -12.98 -8.87
CA ARG A 246 -9.59 -11.57 -8.66
C ARG A 246 -9.35 -11.26 -7.18
N PRO A 247 -8.18 -10.71 -6.82
CA PRO A 247 -7.91 -10.32 -5.46
C PRO A 247 -8.72 -9.08 -5.06
N ALA A 248 -8.75 -8.78 -3.77
CA ALA A 248 -9.07 -7.44 -3.32
C ALA A 248 -7.97 -6.47 -3.76
N GLY A 249 -8.25 -5.18 -3.88
CA GLY A 249 -7.28 -4.25 -4.41
C GLY A 249 -7.80 -2.89 -4.78
N LEU A 250 -6.98 -2.20 -5.56
CA LEU A 250 -7.33 -0.94 -6.19
C LEU A 250 -6.46 -0.65 -7.40
N ILE A 251 -6.94 0.29 -8.20
CA ILE A 251 -6.24 0.87 -9.35
C ILE A 251 -6.37 2.39 -9.31
N TYR A 252 -5.28 3.10 -9.58
CA TYR A 252 -5.28 4.57 -9.61
C TYR A 252 -4.14 5.13 -10.48
N PRO A 253 -4.31 6.36 -11.02
CA PRO A 253 -3.25 7.01 -11.76
C PRO A 253 -2.21 7.59 -10.79
N VAL A 254 -0.94 7.43 -11.15
CA VAL A 254 0.20 8.10 -10.52
C VAL A 254 0.84 9.02 -11.55
N SER A 255 1.45 10.11 -11.08
CA SER A 255 2.13 11.01 -11.99
C SER A 255 3.20 10.26 -12.75
N ARG A 256 4.05 9.49 -12.05
CA ARG A 256 5.08 8.70 -12.69
C ARG A 256 5.43 7.46 -11.89
N ILE A 257 5.71 6.38 -12.62
CA ILE A 257 6.31 5.17 -12.07
C ILE A 257 7.84 5.34 -12.17
N PRO A 258 8.55 5.36 -11.02
CA PRO A 258 9.96 5.75 -10.98
C PRO A 258 10.92 4.67 -11.48
N ASN A 259 10.44 3.43 -11.49
CA ASN A 259 11.15 2.31 -12.08
C ASN A 259 10.83 2.28 -13.57
N LEU A 260 11.84 2.61 -14.38
CA LEU A 260 12.05 1.96 -15.67
C LEU A 260 10.89 2.13 -16.65
N ASP A 261 10.77 3.30 -17.32
CA ASP A 261 9.92 3.63 -18.50
C ASP A 261 8.46 3.12 -18.59
N GLY A 262 8.00 2.30 -17.65
CA GLY A 262 6.77 1.58 -17.69
C GLY A 262 5.61 2.47 -17.33
N ILE A 263 4.45 2.12 -17.88
CA ILE A 263 3.21 2.87 -17.72
C ILE A 263 2.21 2.13 -16.81
N VAL A 264 2.60 0.95 -16.28
CA VAL A 264 1.85 0.19 -15.27
C VAL A 264 2.79 -0.51 -14.29
N GLU A 265 2.40 -0.55 -13.01
CA GLU A 265 3.11 -1.29 -11.96
C GLU A 265 2.09 -1.97 -11.03
N PRO A 266 1.78 -3.26 -11.26
CA PRO A 266 1.03 -4.09 -10.33
C PRO A 266 1.90 -4.46 -9.11
N GLN A 267 1.32 -4.42 -7.92
CA GLN A 267 1.95 -4.68 -6.64
C GLN A 267 1.14 -5.74 -5.87
N PRO A 268 1.45 -7.04 -6.06
CA PRO A 268 0.68 -8.11 -5.47
C PRO A 268 1.10 -8.39 -4.02
N ARG A 269 0.14 -8.92 -3.24
CA ARG A 269 0.39 -9.72 -2.04
C ARG A 269 -0.05 -11.14 -2.31
N VAL A 270 0.86 -12.09 -2.13
CA VAL A 270 0.65 -13.51 -2.43
C VAL A 270 0.92 -14.31 -1.16
N VAL A 271 0.10 -15.31 -0.85
CA VAL A 271 0.27 -16.13 0.36
C VAL A 271 0.47 -17.61 0.03
N SER A 272 1.30 -18.33 0.78
CA SER A 272 1.55 -19.76 0.55
C SER A 272 1.77 -20.53 1.84
N GLY A 273 1.63 -21.85 1.79
CA GLY A 273 1.77 -22.73 2.97
C GLY A 273 0.42 -23.02 3.61
N ASP A 274 0.39 -23.19 4.93
CA ASP A 274 -0.85 -23.45 5.68
C ASP A 274 -1.61 -22.13 5.96
N VAL A 275 -2.26 -21.65 4.90
CA VAL A 275 -3.09 -20.45 4.88
C VAL A 275 -4.23 -20.64 3.89
N GLU A 276 -5.44 -20.34 4.31
CA GLU A 276 -6.63 -20.37 3.46
C GLU A 276 -6.89 -18.98 2.88
N VAL A 277 -7.21 -18.88 1.59
CA VAL A 277 -7.69 -17.65 0.95
C VAL A 277 -9.20 -17.71 0.78
N ILE A 278 -9.92 -16.74 1.34
CA ILE A 278 -11.35 -16.55 1.16
C ILE A 278 -11.58 -15.27 0.37
N ARG A 279 -12.58 -15.29 -0.51
CA ARG A 279 -12.97 -14.16 -1.35
C ARG A 279 -14.44 -13.85 -1.08
N SER A 280 -14.84 -12.60 -1.24
CA SER A 280 -16.24 -12.20 -1.08
C SER A 280 -17.18 -12.84 -2.10
N GLY A 281 -16.65 -13.22 -3.27
CA GLY A 281 -17.47 -13.66 -4.42
C GLY A 281 -18.16 -12.50 -5.16
N TYR A 282 -18.11 -11.28 -4.62
CA TYR A 282 -18.61 -10.07 -5.24
C TYR A 282 -17.47 -9.24 -5.81
N MET A 283 -17.69 -8.70 -7.00
CA MET A 283 -16.69 -7.97 -7.75
C MET A 283 -17.15 -6.54 -8.00
N GLU A 284 -16.26 -5.58 -7.78
CA GLU A 284 -16.51 -4.16 -7.98
C GLU A 284 -15.24 -3.49 -8.53
N HIS A 285 -15.40 -2.68 -9.57
CA HIS A 285 -14.30 -1.95 -10.24
C HIS A 285 -13.11 -2.84 -10.69
N GLY A 286 -13.38 -4.12 -10.94
CA GLY A 286 -12.38 -5.10 -11.38
C GLY A 286 -11.73 -5.91 -10.26
N PHE A 287 -12.08 -5.70 -9.00
CA PHE A 287 -11.52 -6.40 -7.83
C PHE A 287 -12.59 -7.13 -7.03
N SER A 288 -12.21 -8.12 -6.24
CA SER A 288 -13.13 -8.66 -5.21
C SER A 288 -13.37 -7.59 -4.16
N THR A 289 -14.60 -7.43 -3.65
CA THR A 289 -14.92 -6.36 -2.69
C THR A 289 -14.11 -6.47 -1.39
N TRP A 290 -13.77 -7.69 -0.98
CA TRP A 290 -12.82 -8.01 0.07
C TRP A 290 -12.26 -9.42 -0.13
N ASN A 291 -11.04 -9.63 0.34
CA ASN A 291 -10.43 -10.94 0.50
C ASN A 291 -10.02 -11.13 1.95
N ALA A 292 -10.01 -12.36 2.42
CA ALA A 292 -9.47 -12.71 3.72
C ALA A 292 -8.45 -13.85 3.60
N ILE A 293 -7.51 -13.86 4.52
CA ILE A 293 -6.67 -15.02 4.78
C ILE A 293 -6.97 -15.58 6.16
N ARG A 294 -6.98 -16.90 6.29
CA ARG A 294 -7.06 -17.57 7.58
C ARG A 294 -5.83 -18.41 7.84
N TYR A 295 -5.28 -18.25 9.03
CA TYR A 295 -4.11 -18.99 9.49
C TYR A 295 -4.18 -19.13 11.01
N GLY A 296 -3.96 -20.33 11.55
CA GLY A 296 -3.88 -20.57 12.99
C GLY A 296 -4.98 -19.93 13.85
N GLY A 297 -6.24 -19.99 13.43
CA GLY A 297 -7.38 -19.40 14.16
C GLY A 297 -7.54 -17.88 14.03
N VAL A 298 -6.70 -17.23 13.23
CA VAL A 298 -6.73 -15.79 12.95
C VAL A 298 -7.31 -15.57 11.56
N THR A 299 -8.13 -14.53 11.41
CA THR A 299 -8.60 -14.03 10.11
C THR A 299 -8.05 -12.62 9.90
N GLU A 300 -7.43 -12.40 8.74
CA GLU A 300 -7.01 -11.08 8.30
C GLU A 300 -7.74 -10.73 7.01
N VAL A 301 -8.37 -9.56 6.98
CA VAL A 301 -9.23 -9.10 5.89
C VAL A 301 -8.60 -7.88 5.21
N MET A 302 -8.56 -7.91 3.88
CA MET A 302 -8.21 -6.79 3.03
C MET A 302 -9.45 -6.37 2.25
N VAL A 303 -9.93 -5.16 2.50
CA VAL A 303 -11.07 -4.57 1.81
C VAL A 303 -10.56 -3.70 0.67
N SER A 304 -11.06 -3.96 -0.55
CA SER A 304 -10.76 -3.16 -1.74
C SER A 304 -11.10 -1.70 -1.53
N ALA A 305 -10.43 -0.80 -2.26
CA ALA A 305 -10.74 0.61 -2.16
C ALA A 305 -12.21 0.86 -2.52
N VAL A 306 -12.97 1.38 -1.57
CA VAL A 306 -14.34 1.86 -1.76
C VAL A 306 -14.24 3.32 -2.16
N GLY A 307 -14.62 3.64 -3.39
CA GLY A 307 -14.64 5.00 -3.93
C GLY A 307 -15.95 5.73 -3.66
N GLY A 308 -15.90 7.06 -3.62
CA GLY A 308 -17.08 7.90 -3.45
C GLY A 308 -16.73 9.33 -3.06
N ASN A 309 -17.74 10.09 -2.64
CA ASN A 309 -17.62 11.53 -2.38
C ASN A 309 -17.92 11.88 -0.91
N GLU A 310 -18.14 10.89 -0.05
CA GLU A 310 -18.49 11.08 1.36
C GLU A 310 -17.81 9.99 2.20
N ALA A 311 -16.90 10.39 3.10
CA ALA A 311 -16.05 9.45 3.82
C ALA A 311 -16.85 8.56 4.79
N GLY A 312 -17.93 9.06 5.38
CA GLY A 312 -18.79 8.31 6.28
C GLY A 312 -19.46 7.11 5.60
N VAL A 313 -20.05 7.31 4.42
CA VAL A 313 -20.62 6.24 3.58
C VAL A 313 -19.54 5.23 3.22
N ILE A 314 -18.38 5.69 2.75
CA ILE A 314 -17.24 4.83 2.42
C ILE A 314 -16.84 3.94 3.61
N LEU A 315 -16.69 4.53 4.80
CA LEU A 315 -16.30 3.81 6.02
C LEU A 315 -17.40 2.84 6.49
N ASN A 316 -18.67 3.19 6.35
CA ASN A 316 -19.79 2.27 6.64
C ASN A 316 -19.82 1.07 5.67
N THR A 317 -19.48 1.27 4.40
CA THR A 317 -19.35 0.18 3.43
C THR A 317 -18.18 -0.74 3.80
N ILE A 318 -17.04 -0.19 4.19
CA ILE A 318 -15.89 -0.98 4.66
C ILE A 318 -16.27 -1.79 5.91
N ASP A 319 -16.92 -1.16 6.89
CA ASP A 319 -17.42 -1.82 8.10
C ASP A 319 -18.31 -3.03 7.77
N SER A 320 -19.24 -2.85 6.83
CA SER A 320 -20.14 -3.92 6.38
C SER A 320 -19.38 -5.09 5.75
N ARG A 321 -18.32 -4.82 4.97
CA ARG A 321 -17.47 -5.85 4.34
C ARG A 321 -16.64 -6.62 5.35
N ILE A 322 -16.17 -5.96 6.41
CA ILE A 322 -15.45 -6.62 7.51
C ILE A 322 -16.40 -7.57 8.25
N LYS A 323 -17.64 -7.13 8.51
CA LYS A 323 -18.68 -7.97 9.13
C LYS A 323 -19.06 -9.16 8.25
N GLU A 324 -19.19 -8.96 6.95
CA GLU A 324 -19.42 -10.03 5.97
C GLU A 324 -18.29 -11.07 5.99
N ALA A 325 -17.04 -10.64 6.14
CA ALA A 325 -15.88 -11.52 6.31
C ALA A 325 -15.81 -12.24 7.67
N GLY A 326 -16.76 -11.93 8.58
CA GLY A 326 -16.91 -12.54 9.91
C GLY A 326 -16.25 -11.78 11.06
N GLY A 327 -15.86 -10.52 10.85
CA GLY A 327 -15.37 -9.63 11.90
C GLY A 327 -16.49 -8.91 12.66
N ASN A 328 -16.11 -8.11 13.65
CA ASN A 328 -16.97 -7.28 14.49
C ASN A 328 -17.26 -5.91 13.87
N GLY A 329 -16.38 -5.44 12.98
CA GLY A 329 -16.51 -4.13 12.34
C GLY A 329 -15.20 -3.38 12.24
N LEU A 330 -15.23 -2.22 11.57
CA LEU A 330 -14.05 -1.41 11.28
C LEU A 330 -13.47 -0.76 12.53
N LYS A 331 -14.30 -0.36 13.49
CA LYS A 331 -13.84 0.28 14.73
C LYS A 331 -13.16 -0.72 15.65
N GLU A 332 -13.58 -1.96 15.62
CA GLU A 332 -13.08 -3.04 16.46
C GLU A 332 -11.82 -3.64 15.82
N ASP A 333 -11.95 -4.16 14.60
CA ASP A 333 -10.94 -5.03 13.98
C ASP A 333 -10.00 -4.28 13.01
N GLY A 334 -10.32 -3.02 12.69
CA GLY A 334 -9.54 -2.20 11.75
C GLY A 334 -8.14 -1.87 12.26
N ILE A 335 -7.13 -2.12 11.43
CA ILE A 335 -5.73 -1.81 11.77
C ILE A 335 -5.17 -0.66 10.96
N PHE A 336 -5.50 -0.58 9.67
CA PHE A 336 -4.99 0.48 8.80
C PHE A 336 -5.97 0.86 7.70
N ASN A 337 -6.22 2.16 7.57
CA ASN A 337 -6.94 2.79 6.47
C ASN A 337 -5.93 3.47 5.54
N ASN A 338 -5.97 3.13 4.26
CA ASN A 338 -5.32 3.94 3.23
C ASN A 338 -6.37 4.83 2.59
N ALA A 339 -6.33 6.12 2.90
CA ALA A 339 -7.23 7.12 2.35
C ALA A 339 -6.59 7.75 1.11
N TYR A 340 -7.34 7.74 0.02
CA TYR A 340 -6.96 8.23 -1.29
C TYR A 340 -7.86 9.43 -1.62
N ILE A 341 -7.29 10.62 -1.70
CA ILE A 341 -8.04 11.88 -1.76
C ILE A 341 -7.77 12.53 -3.11
N VAL A 342 -8.79 12.67 -3.95
CA VAL A 342 -8.58 13.18 -5.31
C VAL A 342 -8.33 14.69 -5.27
N THR A 343 -7.24 15.09 -5.93
CA THR A 343 -6.79 16.48 -6.01
C THR A 343 -7.76 17.30 -6.84
N GLN A 344 -8.05 18.51 -6.38
CA GLN A 344 -8.91 19.48 -7.07
C GLN A 344 -8.07 20.40 -7.98
N ASN A 345 -8.75 21.20 -8.81
CA ASN A 345 -8.12 22.09 -9.80
C ASN A 345 -7.13 23.12 -9.19
N THR A 346 -7.22 23.40 -7.89
CA THR A 346 -6.31 24.31 -7.18
C THR A 346 -5.91 23.74 -5.83
N SER A 347 -4.74 24.13 -5.32
CA SER A 347 -4.29 23.71 -3.98
C SER A 347 -5.25 24.19 -2.88
N GLU A 348 -5.89 25.35 -3.03
CA GLU A 348 -6.88 25.88 -2.09
C GLU A 348 -8.16 25.01 -2.07
N ALA A 349 -8.66 24.63 -3.25
CA ALA A 349 -9.79 23.73 -3.37
C ALA A 349 -9.48 22.36 -2.76
N SER A 350 -8.29 21.80 -3.02
CA SER A 350 -7.84 20.53 -2.43
C SER A 350 -7.76 20.60 -0.90
N ARG A 351 -7.28 21.71 -0.33
CA ARG A 351 -7.24 21.91 1.13
C ARG A 351 -8.64 22.04 1.73
N THR A 352 -9.55 22.72 1.04
CA THR A 352 -10.95 22.82 1.46
C THR A 352 -11.62 21.45 1.44
N TRP A 353 -11.41 20.70 0.36
CA TRP A 353 -11.88 19.32 0.23
C TRP A 353 -11.36 18.43 1.36
N LEU A 354 -10.06 18.48 1.66
CA LEU A 354 -9.47 17.72 2.76
C LEU A 354 -10.13 18.01 4.11
N LYS A 355 -10.50 19.27 4.39
CA LYS A 355 -11.21 19.62 5.63
C LYS A 355 -12.58 18.92 5.70
N THR A 356 -13.34 18.95 4.61
CA THR A 356 -14.63 18.26 4.51
C THR A 356 -14.49 16.75 4.67
N PHE A 357 -13.54 16.15 3.95
CA PHE A 357 -13.23 14.72 4.06
C PHE A 357 -12.86 14.35 5.50
N ASN A 358 -11.95 15.09 6.15
CA ASN A 358 -11.53 14.82 7.52
C ASN A 358 -12.66 15.00 8.54
N ALA A 359 -13.56 15.96 8.33
CA ALA A 359 -14.72 16.14 9.20
C ALA A 359 -15.66 14.93 9.15
N SER A 360 -15.99 14.46 7.94
CA SER A 360 -16.81 13.25 7.72
C SER A 360 -16.11 11.99 8.24
N PHE A 361 -14.83 11.80 7.93
CA PHE A 361 -14.02 10.67 8.39
C PHE A 361 -13.93 10.63 9.92
N GLY A 362 -13.68 11.78 10.55
CA GLY A 362 -13.59 11.89 12.00
C GLY A 362 -14.94 11.67 12.69
N ALA A 363 -16.03 12.12 12.07
CA ALA A 363 -17.39 11.91 12.60
C ALA A 363 -17.73 10.41 12.66
N TYR A 364 -17.31 9.60 11.68
CA TYR A 364 -17.49 8.15 11.72
C TYR A 364 -16.85 7.53 12.98
N TYR A 365 -15.64 7.96 13.35
CA TYR A 365 -14.91 7.47 14.52
C TYR A 365 -15.25 8.18 15.84
N ALA A 366 -16.28 9.03 15.89
CA ALA A 366 -16.68 9.69 17.13
C ALA A 366 -16.88 8.67 18.26
N GLY A 367 -16.18 8.88 19.39
CA GLY A 367 -16.19 7.98 20.55
C GLY A 367 -15.32 6.73 20.43
N ALA A 368 -14.54 6.56 19.37
CA ALA A 368 -13.64 5.44 19.15
C ALA A 368 -12.25 5.89 18.67
N ALA A 369 -11.22 5.10 18.96
CA ALA A 369 -9.90 5.32 18.37
C ALA A 369 -9.88 4.81 16.92
N PRO A 370 -9.48 5.62 15.92
CA PRO A 370 -9.48 5.20 14.53
C PRO A 370 -8.36 4.21 14.23
N SER A 371 -8.54 3.40 13.18
CA SER A 371 -7.41 2.65 12.61
C SER A 371 -6.27 3.62 12.22
N ALA A 372 -5.03 3.13 12.14
CA ALA A 372 -3.94 3.93 11.58
C ALA A 372 -4.37 4.44 10.20
N ARG A 373 -4.01 5.67 9.86
CA ARG A 373 -4.48 6.26 8.60
C ARG A 373 -3.34 6.96 7.93
N THR A 374 -3.18 6.64 6.66
CA THR A 374 -2.40 7.48 5.77
C THR A 374 -3.30 8.10 4.71
N GLY A 375 -3.13 9.39 4.46
CA GLY A 375 -3.89 10.14 3.47
C GLY A 375 -2.99 10.52 2.30
N GLN A 376 -3.24 9.95 1.14
CA GLN A 376 -2.52 10.22 -0.10
C GLN A 376 -3.41 11.04 -1.01
N PHE A 377 -2.94 12.17 -1.54
CA PHE A 377 -3.66 12.83 -2.61
C PHE A 377 -3.19 12.35 -3.99
N MET A 378 -4.11 12.25 -4.92
CA MET A 378 -3.88 11.63 -6.22
C MET A 378 -4.81 12.18 -7.30
N GLY A 379 -4.48 11.90 -8.56
CA GLY A 379 -5.25 12.39 -9.72
C GLY A 379 -6.57 11.64 -9.96
N GLY A 380 -6.84 10.56 -9.22
CA GLY A 380 -8.05 9.76 -9.33
C GLY A 380 -7.94 8.47 -8.51
N ILE A 381 -9.04 7.71 -8.41
CA ILE A 381 -9.03 6.35 -7.85
C ILE A 381 -10.21 5.55 -8.37
N GLN A 382 -10.00 4.30 -8.78
CA GLN A 382 -11.01 3.36 -9.31
C GLN A 382 -11.78 3.90 -10.53
N GLN A 383 -12.63 4.91 -10.37
CA GLN A 383 -13.47 5.51 -11.41
C GLN A 383 -13.35 7.04 -11.42
N LYS A 384 -13.77 7.65 -12.53
CA LYS A 384 -13.56 9.08 -12.82
C LYS A 384 -14.35 10.00 -11.89
N GLU A 385 -15.50 9.52 -11.45
CA GLU A 385 -16.49 10.23 -10.65
C GLU A 385 -16.19 10.25 -9.16
N PHE A 386 -15.21 9.48 -8.68
CA PHE A 386 -14.89 9.40 -7.26
C PHE A 386 -13.92 10.50 -6.83
N ASP A 387 -14.34 11.28 -5.83
CA ASP A 387 -13.51 12.35 -5.24
C ASP A 387 -12.57 11.83 -4.14
N CYS A 388 -12.82 10.62 -3.65
CA CYS A 388 -11.93 9.91 -2.74
C CYS A 388 -12.19 8.40 -2.74
N GLY A 389 -11.32 7.66 -2.07
CA GLY A 389 -11.56 6.27 -1.73
C GLY A 389 -10.81 5.86 -0.48
N VAL A 390 -11.24 4.78 0.16
CA VAL A 390 -10.53 4.19 1.30
C VAL A 390 -10.42 2.70 1.10
N SER A 391 -9.21 2.15 1.23
CA SER A 391 -9.00 0.73 1.45
C SER A 391 -8.66 0.46 2.91
N ASN A 392 -8.87 -0.78 3.34
CA ASN A 392 -8.67 -1.15 4.74
C ASN A 392 -8.02 -2.53 4.89
N ARG A 393 -7.19 -2.64 5.93
CA ARG A 393 -6.73 -3.91 6.51
C ARG A 393 -7.34 -4.07 7.91
N SER A 394 -7.89 -5.24 8.18
CA SER A 394 -8.49 -5.62 9.47
C SER A 394 -8.02 -7.01 9.91
N ILE A 395 -8.05 -7.29 11.21
CA ILE A 395 -7.61 -8.59 11.75
C ILE A 395 -8.33 -8.93 13.06
N PHE A 396 -8.73 -10.19 13.21
CA PHE A 396 -9.43 -10.70 14.39
C PHE A 396 -9.18 -12.20 14.60
N ALA A 397 -9.36 -12.67 15.84
CA ALA A 397 -9.39 -14.09 16.17
C ALA A 397 -10.81 -14.64 16.02
N ARG A 398 -10.93 -15.94 15.70
CA ARG A 398 -12.21 -16.66 15.65
C ARG A 398 -12.38 -17.61 16.82
#